data_AF-A0A410UM45-F1
#
_entry.id   AF-A0A410UM45-F1
#
_cell.length_a   1.000
_cell.length_b   1.000
_cell.length_c   1.000
_cell.angle_alpha   90.00
_cell.angle_beta   90.00
_cell.angle_gamma   90.00
#
_symmetry.space_group_name_H-M   'P 1'
#
loop_
_entity.id
_entity.type
_entity.pdbx_description
1 polymer ?
#
loop_
_entity_poly.entity_id
_entity_poly.type
_entity_poly.pdbx_seq_one_letter_code
_entity_poly.pdbx_strand_id
1 'polypeptide(L)'
;MLRAPDVCRVETPAARTNDPITSHPAVEEVTRSGQRHTNMLAVIDAVCAHPGLTSAELAQYTPLGRHEVARSLPEAARANAVVKGDKRQCFFTGNLALTWWPAEHLQAAAA
;
A
#
# COMPACT_ATOMS: atom_id res chain seq x y z
N MET A 1 51.96 -21.57 1.48
CA MET A 1 51.12 -21.69 2.70
C MET A 1 50.49 -20.32 2.92
N LEU A 2 49.19 -20.04 2.96
CA LEU A 2 47.92 -20.75 2.92
C LEU A 2 46.88 -19.67 2.54
N ARG A 3 45.99 -19.88 1.57
CA ARG A 3 44.62 -19.34 1.67
C ARG A 3 43.66 -19.97 0.67
N ALA A 4 42.75 -20.76 1.20
CA ALA A 4 41.37 -20.94 0.75
C ALA A 4 40.54 -21.12 2.04
N PRO A 5 39.21 -20.90 2.07
CA PRO A 5 38.32 -20.53 0.96
C PRO A 5 37.54 -19.23 1.26
N ASP A 6 37.17 -18.47 0.22
CA ASP A 6 36.08 -17.49 0.34
C ASP A 6 34.87 -18.04 -0.42
N VAL A 7 33.99 -18.68 0.32
CA VAL A 7 32.64 -19.00 -0.12
C VAL A 7 31.67 -18.50 0.94
N CYS A 8 31.33 -17.21 0.89
CA CYS A 8 30.05 -16.73 1.40
C CYS A 8 29.11 -16.52 0.21
N ARG A 9 28.51 -17.66 -0.16
CA ARG A 9 27.34 -17.77 -1.02
C ARG A 9 26.11 -17.19 -0.30
N VAL A 10 25.24 -16.56 -1.10
CA VAL A 10 23.83 -16.15 -0.91
C VAL A 10 23.62 -14.94 0.05
N GLU A 11 22.69 -13.99 -0.17
CA GLU A 11 21.30 -14.09 -0.61
C GLU A 11 20.81 -12.77 -1.26
N THR A 12 20.03 -12.91 -2.32
CA THR A 12 19.14 -11.89 -2.88
C THR A 12 18.47 -11.07 -1.78
N PRO A 13 18.33 -9.73 -1.86
CA PRO A 13 17.21 -9.09 -1.22
C PRO A 13 15.96 -9.48 -2.05
N ALA A 14 15.52 -10.72 -1.86
CA ALA A 14 14.12 -11.03 -2.03
C ALA A 14 13.44 -10.12 -1.02
N ALA A 15 12.83 -9.04 -1.50
CA ALA A 15 11.91 -8.22 -0.72
C ALA A 15 10.82 -9.16 -0.20
N ARG A 16 11.07 -9.73 0.97
CA ARG A 16 10.24 -10.70 1.65
C ARG A 16 9.95 -10.10 3.02
N THR A 17 9.03 -9.14 3.01
CA THR A 17 8.31 -8.73 4.20
C THR A 17 6.84 -8.79 3.85
N ASN A 18 6.40 -10.04 3.69
CA ASN A 18 5.06 -10.45 4.05
C ASN A 18 5.02 -10.40 5.58
N ASP A 19 4.55 -9.29 6.15
CA ASP A 19 4.05 -9.29 7.52
C ASP A 19 2.75 -8.47 7.58
N PRO A 20 1.59 -9.12 7.73
CA PRO A 20 0.33 -8.45 7.93
C PRO A 20 0.16 -8.20 9.44
N ILE A 21 0.58 -7.03 9.93
CA ILE A 21 0.16 -6.55 11.25
C ILE A 21 -0.96 -5.54 11.04
N THR A 22 -2.16 -6.11 10.98
CA THR A 22 -3.40 -5.46 11.38
C THR A 22 -3.19 -4.71 12.70
N SER A 23 -3.16 -3.38 12.65
CA SER A 23 -3.35 -2.52 13.83
C SER A 23 -3.98 -1.21 13.39
N HIS A 24 -5.27 -1.29 13.08
CA HIS A 24 -6.18 -0.15 12.99
C HIS A 24 -6.39 0.43 14.39
N PRO A 25 -6.06 1.71 14.62
CA PRO A 25 -7.12 2.57 15.12
C PRO A 25 -6.99 4.01 14.60
N ALA A 26 -7.88 4.42 13.71
CA ALA A 26 -8.21 5.83 13.51
C ALA A 26 -9.67 5.94 13.06
N VAL A 27 -10.57 5.46 13.92
CA VAL A 27 -12.02 5.56 13.70
C VAL A 27 -12.58 6.51 14.73
N GLU A 28 -12.43 7.82 14.50
CA GLU A 28 -13.11 8.81 15.34
C GLU A 28 -13.40 10.10 14.58
N GLU A 29 -14.25 10.02 13.54
CA GLU A 29 -15.19 11.12 13.24
C GLU A 29 -16.37 10.63 12.36
N VAL A 30 -17.43 10.17 13.03
CA VAL A 30 -18.62 9.57 12.41
C VAL A 30 -19.84 10.40 12.77
N THR A 31 -20.40 11.17 11.83
CA THR A 31 -21.84 11.56 11.94
C THR A 31 -22.53 11.94 10.63
N ARG A 32 -21.79 12.25 9.55
CA ARG A 32 -22.33 12.30 8.17
C ARG A 32 -21.45 11.51 7.19
N SER A 33 -20.48 10.82 7.80
CA SER A 33 -19.20 10.35 7.25
C SER A 33 -19.21 8.84 7.01
N GLY A 34 -20.24 8.11 7.46
CA GLY A 34 -20.27 6.64 7.52
C GLY A 34 -19.85 5.96 6.22
N GLN A 35 -20.52 6.24 5.10
CA GLN A 35 -20.17 5.59 3.83
C GLN A 35 -18.77 5.99 3.33
N ARG A 36 -18.37 7.27 3.45
CA ARG A 36 -17.02 7.70 3.04
C ARG A 36 -15.94 7.11 3.91
N HIS A 37 -16.21 6.97 5.20
CA HIS A 37 -15.32 6.37 6.17
C HIS A 37 -15.21 4.87 5.93
N THR A 38 -16.32 4.15 5.76
CA THR A 38 -16.32 2.74 5.37
C THR A 38 -15.57 2.52 4.06
N ASN A 39 -15.77 3.38 3.06
CA ASN A 39 -15.04 3.32 1.80
C ASN A 39 -13.53 3.55 2.02
N MET A 40 -13.17 4.52 2.88
CA MET A 40 -11.77 4.79 3.22
C MET A 40 -11.13 3.61 3.94
N LEU A 41 -11.81 3.00 4.91
CA LEU A 41 -11.32 1.82 5.64
C LEU A 41 -11.12 0.63 4.69
N ALA A 42 -12.07 0.36 3.80
CA ALA A 42 -11.93 -0.69 2.80
C ALA A 42 -10.75 -0.46 1.84
N VAL A 43 -10.48 0.81 1.50
CA VAL A 43 -9.31 1.18 0.67
C VAL A 43 -8.01 1.03 1.43
N ILE A 44 -7.96 1.44 2.70
CA ILE A 44 -6.78 1.28 3.56
C ILE A 44 -6.47 -0.21 3.71
N ASP A 45 -7.47 -1.02 4.01
CA ASP A 45 -7.34 -2.48 4.13
C ASP A 45 -6.79 -3.10 2.84
N ALA A 46 -7.31 -2.71 1.67
CA ALA A 46 -6.80 -3.17 0.38
C ALA A 46 -5.36 -2.73 0.09
N VAL A 47 -4.96 -1.51 0.50
CA VAL A 47 -3.57 -1.03 0.36
C VAL A 47 -2.63 -1.80 1.29
N CYS A 48 -3.07 -2.09 2.51
CA CYS A 48 -2.30 -2.91 3.46
C CYS A 48 -2.15 -4.36 2.98
N ALA A 49 -3.22 -4.95 2.41
CA ALA A 49 -3.20 -6.30 1.86
C ALA A 49 -2.41 -6.40 0.55
N HIS A 50 -2.43 -5.34 -0.27
CA HIS A 50 -1.80 -5.29 -1.59
C HIS A 50 -1.01 -3.99 -1.80
N PRO A 51 0.12 -3.82 -1.09
CA PRO A 51 0.95 -2.63 -1.21
C PRO A 51 1.58 -2.51 -2.61
N GLY A 52 1.79 -1.29 -3.08
CA GLY A 52 2.42 -0.99 -4.37
C GLY A 52 1.50 -1.10 -5.59
N LEU A 53 0.20 -1.32 -5.36
CA LEU A 53 -0.80 -1.31 -6.42
C LEU A 53 -1.30 0.11 -6.77
N THR A 54 -1.77 0.26 -8.00
CA THR A 54 -2.42 1.48 -8.48
C THR A 54 -3.89 1.51 -8.05
N SER A 55 -4.51 2.70 -8.06
CA SER A 55 -5.91 2.86 -7.66
C SER A 55 -6.91 2.00 -8.46
N ALA A 56 -6.61 1.72 -9.73
CA ALA A 56 -7.44 0.86 -10.56
C ALA A 56 -7.22 -0.64 -10.29
N GLU A 57 -6.02 -1.03 -9.85
CA GLU A 57 -5.74 -2.40 -9.42
C GLU A 57 -6.36 -2.66 -8.05
N LEU A 58 -6.25 -1.72 -7.10
CA LEU A 58 -6.87 -1.80 -5.78
C LEU A 58 -8.39 -1.92 -5.83
N ALA A 59 -9.04 -1.30 -6.83
CA ALA A 59 -10.47 -1.42 -7.03
C ALA A 59 -10.94 -2.87 -7.27
N GLN A 60 -10.07 -3.76 -7.73
CA GLN A 60 -10.40 -5.19 -7.92
C GLN A 60 -10.41 -5.97 -6.60
N TYR A 61 -9.76 -5.44 -5.57
CA TYR A 61 -9.66 -6.05 -4.24
C TYR A 61 -10.62 -5.42 -3.24
N THR A 62 -11.43 -4.46 -3.69
CA THR A 62 -12.46 -3.81 -2.89
C THR A 62 -13.83 -4.00 -3.53
N PRO A 63 -14.93 -4.02 -2.77
CA PRO A 63 -16.27 -3.95 -3.33
C PRO A 63 -16.62 -2.56 -3.92
N LEU A 64 -15.68 -1.62 -3.91
CA LEU A 64 -15.86 -0.23 -4.35
C LEU A 64 -15.52 -0.05 -5.81
N GLY A 65 -16.20 0.87 -6.47
CA GLY A 65 -15.83 1.27 -7.83
C GLY A 65 -14.48 1.98 -7.87
N ARG A 66 -13.80 1.88 -9.02
CA ARG A 66 -12.53 2.61 -9.31
C ARG A 66 -12.55 4.07 -8.89
N HIS A 67 -13.67 4.76 -9.13
CA HIS A 67 -13.84 6.18 -8.80
C HIS A 67 -13.91 6.43 -7.29
N GLU A 68 -14.55 5.54 -6.54
CA GLU A 68 -14.64 5.62 -5.08
C GLU A 68 -13.27 5.38 -4.44
N VAL A 69 -12.53 4.39 -4.95
CA VAL A 69 -11.14 4.14 -4.53
C VAL A 69 -10.26 5.34 -4.83
N ALA A 70 -10.29 5.85 -6.06
CA ALA A 70 -9.51 7.02 -6.45
C ALA A 70 -9.84 8.28 -5.63
N ARG A 71 -11.09 8.44 -5.16
CA ARG A 71 -11.51 9.55 -4.29
C ARG A 71 -11.12 9.34 -2.82
N SER A 72 -11.09 8.10 -2.34
CA SER A 72 -10.80 7.78 -0.94
C SER A 72 -9.30 7.74 -0.63
N LEU A 73 -8.46 7.35 -1.60
CA LEU A 73 -7.00 7.33 -1.46
C LEU A 73 -6.37 8.68 -1.03
N PRO A 74 -6.70 9.85 -1.62
CA PRO A 74 -6.17 11.12 -1.15
C PRO A 74 -6.67 11.50 0.25
N GLU A 75 -7.84 11.02 0.68
CA GLU A 75 -8.33 11.24 2.04
C GLU A 75 -7.55 10.37 3.04
N ALA A 76 -7.35 9.08 2.72
CA ALA A 76 -6.52 8.18 3.52
C ALA A 76 -5.06 8.68 3.61
N ALA A 77 -4.55 9.34 2.57
CA ALA A 77 -3.24 9.96 2.59
C ALA A 77 -3.18 11.20 3.48
N ARG A 78 -4.23 12.02 3.50
CA ARG A 78 -4.35 13.15 4.44
C ARG A 78 -4.41 12.68 5.89
N ALA A 79 -5.01 11.51 6.12
CA ALA A 79 -5.05 10.86 7.43
C ALA A 79 -3.72 10.15 7.80
N ASN A 80 -2.67 10.25 6.97
CA ASN A 80 -1.40 9.51 7.15
C ASN A 80 -1.57 7.99 7.29
N ALA A 81 -2.63 7.40 6.72
CA ALA A 81 -2.83 5.95 6.71
C ALA A 81 -2.14 5.28 5.52
N VAL A 82 -2.07 5.98 4.39
CA VAL A 82 -1.42 5.52 3.15
C VAL A 82 -0.53 6.61 2.57
N VAL A 83 0.42 6.22 1.74
CA VAL A 83 1.40 7.11 1.12
C VAL A 83 1.45 6.86 -0.38
N LYS A 84 1.79 7.92 -1.12
CA LYS A 84 1.95 7.86 -2.58
C LYS A 84 3.35 7.36 -2.89
N GLY A 85 3.44 6.31 -3.68
CA GLY A 85 4.69 5.85 -4.28
C GLY A 85 4.88 6.38 -5.69
N ASP A 86 5.79 5.74 -6.43
CA ASP A 86 6.09 6.08 -7.82
C ASP A 86 4.93 5.85 -8.78
N LYS A 87 5.00 6.55 -9.92
CA LYS A 87 4.09 6.33 -11.05
C LYS A 87 4.49 5.05 -11.77
N ARG A 88 3.59 4.08 -11.80
CA ARG A 88 3.73 2.83 -12.53
C ARG A 88 2.67 2.74 -13.62
N GLN A 89 2.98 2.04 -14.71
CA GLN A 89 1.96 1.69 -15.68
C GLN A 89 0.97 0.71 -15.03
N CYS A 90 -0.29 1.11 -14.95
CA CYS A 90 -1.37 0.27 -14.44
C CYS A 90 -1.62 -0.88 -15.41
N PHE A 91 -1.66 -2.11 -14.91
CA PHE A 91 -1.87 -3.29 -15.74
C PHE A 91 -3.25 -3.29 -16.42
N PHE A 92 -4.30 -2.80 -15.73
CA PHE A 92 -5.67 -2.81 -16.25
C PHE A 92 -5.97 -1.70 -17.25
N THR A 93 -5.42 -0.50 -17.04
CA THR A 93 -5.75 0.67 -17.86
C THR A 93 -4.66 1.03 -18.87
N GLY A 94 -3.47 0.44 -18.76
CA GLY A 94 -2.31 0.76 -19.59
C GLY A 94 -1.72 2.16 -19.36
N ASN A 95 -2.33 2.96 -18.48
CA ASN A 95 -1.95 4.34 -18.19
C ASN A 95 -1.02 4.42 -16.98
N LEU A 96 -0.18 5.47 -16.94
CA LEU A 96 0.64 5.77 -15.76
C LEU A 96 -0.26 6.22 -14.61
N ALA A 97 -0.20 5.49 -13.50
CA ALA A 97 -0.94 5.79 -12.27
C ALA A 97 -0.01 5.71 -11.07
N LEU A 98 -0.34 6.47 -10.01
CA LEU A 98 0.41 6.42 -8.76
C LEU A 98 0.17 5.08 -8.05
N THR A 99 1.24 4.51 -7.53
CA THR A 99 1.18 3.38 -6.61
C THR A 99 0.90 3.86 -5.19
N TRP A 100 0.25 3.02 -4.40
CA TRP A 100 -0.13 3.33 -3.03
C TRP A 100 0.45 2.30 -2.08
N TRP A 101 0.97 2.81 -0.97
CA TRP A 101 1.65 2.01 0.05
C TRP A 101 1.09 2.35 1.42
N PRO A 102 1.12 1.43 2.39
CA PRO A 102 0.77 1.74 3.77
C PRO A 102 1.77 2.75 4.35
N ALA A 103 1.34 3.60 5.28
CA ALA A 103 2.20 4.66 5.80
C ALA A 103 3.45 4.16 6.54
N GLU A 104 3.40 2.97 7.13
CA GLU A 104 4.56 2.27 7.71
C GLU A 104 5.68 2.01 6.68
N HIS A 105 5.37 1.98 5.39
CA HIS A 105 6.35 1.81 4.32
C HIS A 105 7.36 2.97 4.24
N LEU A 106 6.96 4.20 4.63
CA LEU A 106 7.90 5.32 4.75
C LEU A 106 8.91 5.11 5.89
N GLN A 107 8.50 4.44 6.97
CA GLN A 107 9.38 4.17 8.12
C GLN A 107 10.42 3.10 7.76
N ALA A 108 10.03 2.09 6.96
CA ALA A 108 10.95 1.08 6.46
C ALA A 108 11.96 1.62 5.43
N ALA A 109 11.60 2.65 4.64
CA ALA A 109 12.49 3.26 3.65
C ALA A 109 13.50 4.27 4.24
N ALA A 110 13.30 4.70 5.48
CA ALA A 110 14.13 5.70 6.17
C ALA A 110 15.18 5.09 7.13
N ALA A 111 15.26 3.76 7.22
CA ALA A 111 16.21 3.00 8.03
C ALA A 111 17.28 2.33 7.16
#